data_AF-A0A975HIF5-F1
#
_entry.id   AF-A0A975HIF5-F1
#
_cell.length_a   1.000
_cell.length_b   1.000
_cell.length_c   1.000
_cell.angle_alpha   90.00
_cell.angle_beta   90.00
_cell.angle_gamma   90.00
#
_symmetry.space_group_name_H-M   'P 1'
#
loop_
_entity.id
_entity.type
_entity.pdbx_description
1 polymer ?
#
loop_
_entity_poly.entity_id
_entity_poly.type
_entity_poly.pdbx_seq_one_letter_code
_entity_poly.pdbx_strand_id
1 'polypeptide(L)'
;MTELFSEDVVNENYEGLPEVMLIDGLESYCKEAEVYINEMRYEDMETLVRHAHSLKTMSKMVGAMQMALICEEFEKNNGQGKVKKEHIIQHWPKVKIAIETYVASLKY
;
A
#
# COMPACT_ATOMS: atom_id res chain seq x y z
N MET A 1 -6.87 -1.64 17.01
CA MET A 1 -5.57 -1.31 16.39
C MET A 1 -5.69 -1.78 14.95
N THR A 2 -5.66 -0.89 13.97
CA THR A 2 -5.79 -1.33 12.55
C THR A 2 -4.47 -1.99 12.14
N GLU A 3 -4.56 -3.23 11.69
CA GLU A 3 -3.41 -4.03 11.26
C GLU A 3 -2.70 -3.35 10.08
N LEU A 4 -1.36 -3.32 10.11
CA LEU A 4 -0.53 -2.69 9.07
C LEU A 4 -0.70 -3.40 7.72
N PHE A 5 -0.66 -4.73 7.78
CA PHE A 5 -0.66 -5.68 6.69
C PHE A 5 -1.36 -6.95 7.21
N SER A 6 -2.31 -7.48 6.45
CA SER A 6 -3.11 -8.64 6.82
C SER A 6 -2.74 -9.82 5.95
N GLU A 7 -2.14 -10.84 6.56
CA GLU A 7 -1.77 -12.10 5.91
C GLU A 7 -3.01 -12.83 5.38
N ASP A 8 -4.10 -12.84 6.17
CA ASP A 8 -5.37 -13.44 5.76
C ASP A 8 -5.89 -12.82 4.46
N VAL A 9 -5.92 -11.48 4.36
CA VAL A 9 -6.41 -10.79 3.16
C VAL A 9 -5.53 -11.07 1.94
N VAL A 10 -4.20 -11.04 2.08
CA VAL A 10 -3.34 -11.35 0.92
C VAL A 10 -3.45 -12.82 0.53
N ASN A 11 -3.57 -13.74 1.49
CA ASN A 11 -3.71 -15.17 1.19
C ASN A 11 -5.06 -15.47 0.51
N GLU A 12 -6.14 -14.81 0.92
CA GLU A 12 -7.43 -14.86 0.23
C GLU A 12 -7.34 -14.30 -1.20
N ASN A 13 -6.70 -13.14 -1.38
CA ASN A 13 -6.59 -12.50 -2.70
C ASN A 13 -5.74 -13.30 -3.70
N TYR A 14 -4.84 -14.15 -3.21
CA TYR A 14 -3.97 -15.00 -4.02
C TYR A 14 -4.33 -16.48 -3.90
N GLU A 15 -5.49 -16.82 -3.36
CA GLU A 15 -5.93 -18.20 -3.17
C GLU A 15 -5.95 -18.95 -4.52
N GLY A 16 -5.35 -20.15 -4.52
CA GLY A 16 -5.28 -20.99 -5.71
C GLY A 16 -4.22 -20.58 -6.74
N LEU A 17 -3.46 -19.50 -6.50
CA LEU A 17 -2.31 -19.13 -7.30
C LEU A 17 -1.02 -19.77 -6.76
N PRO A 18 0.01 -20.00 -7.60
CA PRO A 18 1.33 -20.37 -7.14
C PRO A 18 1.91 -19.33 -6.18
N GLU A 19 2.59 -19.76 -5.11
CA GLU A 19 3.19 -18.87 -4.10
C GLU A 19 4.14 -17.82 -4.72
N VAL A 20 4.84 -18.17 -5.81
CA VAL A 20 5.69 -17.22 -6.55
C VAL A 20 4.90 -16.01 -7.08
N MET A 21 3.63 -16.16 -7.47
CA MET A 21 2.80 -15.02 -7.91
C MET A 21 2.43 -14.10 -6.76
N LEU A 22 2.24 -14.65 -5.55
CA LEU A 22 2.03 -13.86 -4.35
C LEU A 22 3.30 -13.06 -4.03
N ILE A 23 4.46 -13.73 -4.02
CA ILE A 23 5.76 -13.08 -3.78
C ILE A 23 5.99 -11.95 -4.80
N ASP A 24 5.83 -12.24 -6.09
CA ASP A 24 6.00 -11.27 -7.18
C ASP A 24 5.03 -10.09 -7.03
N GLY A 25 3.78 -10.35 -6.61
CA GLY A 25 2.77 -9.33 -6.36
C GLY A 25 3.13 -8.39 -5.21
N LEU A 26 3.61 -8.94 -4.09
CA LEU A 26 4.07 -8.18 -2.93
C LEU A 26 5.31 -7.33 -3.25
N GLU A 27 6.29 -7.90 -3.95
CA GLU A 27 7.51 -7.19 -4.36
C GLU A 27 7.21 -6.07 -5.36
N SER A 28 6.33 -6.33 -6.33
CA SER A 28 5.88 -5.34 -7.31
C SER A 28 5.15 -4.18 -6.63
N TYR A 29 4.25 -4.49 -5.69
CA TYR A 29 3.60 -3.47 -4.86
C TYR A 29 4.64 -2.61 -4.13
N CYS A 30 5.62 -3.22 -3.46
CA CYS A 30 6.64 -2.47 -2.71
C CYS A 30 7.43 -1.51 -3.62
N LYS A 31 7.76 -1.95 -4.82
CA LYS A 31 8.48 -1.14 -5.81
C LYS A 31 7.63 0.01 -6.35
N GLU A 32 6.39 -0.26 -6.74
CA GLU A 32 5.49 0.76 -7.31
C GLU A 32 5.04 1.77 -6.25
N ALA A 33 4.72 1.30 -5.05
CA ALA A 33 4.32 2.17 -3.95
C ALA A 33 5.44 3.14 -3.55
N GLU A 34 6.69 2.68 -3.55
CA GLU A 34 7.86 3.53 -3.29
C GLU A 34 7.97 4.68 -4.31
N VAL A 35 7.67 4.43 -5.59
CA VAL A 35 7.66 5.46 -6.63
C VAL A 35 6.60 6.51 -6.32
N TYR A 36 5.34 6.10 -6.13
CA TYR A 36 4.25 7.02 -5.83
C TYR A 36 4.48 7.83 -4.56
N ILE A 37 5.03 7.22 -3.50
CA ILE A 37 5.25 7.89 -2.22
C ILE A 37 6.39 8.90 -2.29
N ASN A 38 7.39 8.65 -3.14
CA ASN A 38 8.45 9.62 -3.39
C ASN A 38 7.97 10.80 -4.25
N GLU A 39 7.16 10.53 -5.28
CA GLU A 39 6.54 11.57 -6.11
C GLU A 39 5.62 12.48 -5.27
N MET A 40 4.82 11.91 -4.36
CA MET A 40 3.91 12.67 -3.48
C MET A 40 4.55 13.82 -2.68
N ARG A 41 5.88 13.81 -2.50
CA ARG A 41 6.59 14.90 -1.81
C ARG A 41 6.50 16.22 -2.57
N TYR A 42 6.47 16.17 -3.90
CA TYR A 42 6.65 17.35 -4.76
C TYR A 42 5.46 17.65 -5.68
N GLU A 43 4.55 16.69 -5.85
CA GLU A 43 3.43 16.80 -6.79
C GLU A 43 2.28 17.71 -6.33
N ASP A 44 1.50 18.18 -7.32
CA ASP A 44 0.26 18.94 -7.13
C ASP A 44 -0.89 18.07 -6.60
N MET A 45 -1.94 18.71 -6.07
CA MET A 45 -3.04 17.99 -5.42
C MET A 45 -3.77 16.99 -6.34
N GLU A 46 -3.93 17.30 -7.62
CA GLU A 46 -4.58 16.40 -8.58
C GLU A 46 -3.77 15.11 -8.74
N THR A 47 -2.46 15.27 -8.90
CA THR A 47 -1.51 14.16 -9.02
C THR A 47 -1.40 13.38 -7.71
N LEU A 48 -1.41 14.06 -6.56
CA LEU A 48 -1.45 13.39 -5.25
C LEU A 48 -2.69 12.50 -5.09
N VAL A 49 -3.87 12.99 -5.48
CA VAL A 49 -5.12 12.22 -5.42
C VAL A 49 -5.03 10.99 -6.33
N ARG A 50 -4.48 11.13 -7.53
CA ARG A 50 -4.27 9.99 -8.45
C ARG A 50 -3.30 8.96 -7.86
N HIS A 51 -2.17 9.38 -7.32
CA HIS A 51 -1.22 8.47 -6.67
C HIS A 51 -1.85 7.77 -5.46
N ALA A 52 -2.60 8.49 -4.63
CA ALA A 52 -3.29 7.91 -3.49
C ALA A 52 -4.35 6.89 -3.93
N HIS A 53 -5.06 7.16 -5.02
CA HIS A 53 -6.02 6.22 -5.59
C HIS A 53 -5.37 4.92 -6.07
N SER A 54 -4.25 5.03 -6.79
CA SER A 54 -3.47 3.87 -7.22
C SER A 54 -2.93 3.09 -6.03
N LEU A 55 -2.28 3.78 -5.07
CA LEU A 55 -1.80 3.18 -3.82
C LEU A 55 -2.90 2.46 -3.07
N LYS A 56 -4.09 3.06 -2.92
CA LYS A 56 -5.25 2.45 -2.26
C LYS A 56 -5.62 1.14 -2.92
N THR A 57 -5.78 1.15 -4.24
CA THR A 57 -6.22 -0.02 -5.02
C THR A 57 -5.24 -1.17 -4.89
N MET A 58 -3.95 -0.90 -5.10
CA MET A 58 -2.92 -1.92 -4.96
C MET A 58 -2.80 -2.41 -3.51
N SER A 59 -2.91 -1.50 -2.52
CA SER A 59 -2.84 -1.86 -1.10
C SER A 59 -3.95 -2.83 -0.68
N LYS A 60 -5.16 -2.72 -1.26
CA LYS A 60 -6.25 -3.68 -1.03
C LYS A 60 -5.92 -5.06 -1.60
N MET A 61 -5.23 -5.14 -2.74
CA MET A 61 -4.83 -6.41 -3.35
C MET A 61 -3.77 -7.14 -2.52
N VAL A 62 -2.82 -6.41 -1.94
CA VAL A 62 -1.71 -7.00 -1.16
C VAL A 62 -1.97 -7.04 0.34
N GLY A 63 -3.21 -6.84 0.80
CA GLY A 63 -3.52 -6.87 2.23
C GLY A 63 -2.90 -5.73 3.06
N ALA A 64 -2.35 -4.68 2.45
CA ALA A 64 -1.81 -3.49 3.12
C ALA A 64 -2.93 -2.54 3.62
N MET A 65 -3.84 -3.08 4.44
CA MET A 65 -5.13 -2.46 4.76
C MET A 65 -5.01 -1.10 5.43
N GLN A 66 -4.00 -0.89 6.28
CA GLN A 66 -3.77 0.44 6.86
C GLN A 66 -3.44 1.46 5.77
N MET A 67 -2.59 1.13 4.80
CA MET A 67 -2.25 2.04 3.71
C MET A 67 -3.46 2.32 2.82
N ALA A 68 -4.29 1.31 2.56
CA ALA A 68 -5.54 1.48 1.83
C ALA A 68 -6.48 2.49 2.51
N LEU A 69 -6.67 2.38 3.82
CA LEU A 69 -7.52 3.28 4.59
C LEU A 69 -6.97 4.71 4.66
N ILE A 70 -5.66 4.86 4.83
CA ILE A 70 -4.99 6.16 4.83
C ILE A 70 -5.20 6.85 3.47
N CYS A 71 -4.98 6.13 2.37
CA CYS A 71 -5.14 6.68 1.02
C CYS A 71 -6.60 7.01 0.72
N GLU A 72 -7.54 6.15 1.14
CA GLU A 72 -8.98 6.39 1.01
C GLU A 72 -9.43 7.62 1.78
N GLU A 73 -8.92 7.84 3.00
CA GLU A 73 -9.22 9.06 3.74
C GLU A 73 -8.59 10.29 3.08
N PHE A 74 -7.36 10.20 2.57
CA PHE A 74 -6.70 11.32 1.89
C PHE A 74 -7.47 11.77 0.63
N GLU A 75 -7.84 10.83 -0.25
CA GLU A 75 -8.44 11.16 -1.56
C GLU A 75 -9.88 11.69 -1.48
N LYS A 76 -10.55 11.58 -0.32
CA LYS A 76 -11.92 12.09 -0.11
C LYS A 76 -12.04 13.55 -0.57
N ASN A 77 -13.12 13.82 -1.30
CA ASN A 77 -13.43 15.15 -1.82
C ASN A 77 -12.23 15.79 -2.55
N ASN A 78 -11.49 15.00 -3.32
CA ASN A 78 -10.30 15.41 -4.08
C ASN A 78 -9.18 15.99 -3.21
N GLY A 79 -8.76 15.25 -2.18
CA GLY A 79 -7.65 15.66 -1.32
C GLY A 79 -8.05 16.51 -0.11
N GLN A 80 -9.35 16.63 0.16
CA GLN A 80 -9.91 17.40 1.29
C GLN A 80 -10.30 16.51 2.49
N GLY A 81 -9.83 15.26 2.50
CA GLY A 81 -9.96 14.39 3.65
C GLY A 81 -9.27 14.90 4.92
N LYS A 82 -9.51 14.21 6.03
CA LYS A 82 -8.87 14.56 7.32
C LYS A 82 -7.39 14.23 7.35
N VAL A 83 -6.95 13.31 6.49
CA VAL A 83 -5.56 12.86 6.36
C VAL A 83 -4.82 13.75 5.37
N LYS A 84 -3.56 14.08 5.71
CA LYS A 84 -2.64 14.81 4.83
C LYS A 84 -1.65 13.83 4.17
N LYS A 85 -1.04 14.25 3.06
CA LYS A 85 -0.06 13.43 2.32
C LYS A 85 1.12 12.99 3.19
N GLU A 86 1.52 13.82 4.15
CA GLU A 86 2.59 13.52 5.10
C GLU A 86 2.27 12.26 5.93
N HIS A 87 1.00 11.97 6.18
CA HIS A 87 0.59 10.77 6.89
C HIS A 87 0.84 9.50 6.05
N ILE A 88 0.55 9.53 4.74
CA ILE A 88 0.90 8.44 3.81
C ILE A 88 2.41 8.19 3.85
N ILE A 89 3.19 9.26 3.67
CA ILE A 89 4.66 9.21 3.63
C ILE A 89 5.25 8.67 4.94
N GLN A 90 4.71 9.07 6.10
CA GLN A 90 5.20 8.64 7.41
C GLN A 90 4.88 7.17 7.74
N HIS A 91 3.76 6.63 7.23
CA HIS A 91 3.36 5.25 7.50
C HIS A 91 4.02 4.24 6.56
N TRP A 92 4.43 4.69 5.37
CA TRP A 92 5.04 3.83 4.36
C TRP A 92 6.14 2.90 4.86
N PRO A 93 7.18 3.37 5.59
CA PRO A 93 8.29 2.50 5.96
C PRO A 93 7.84 1.31 6.82
N LYS A 94 6.82 1.50 7.67
CA LYS A 94 6.30 0.43 8.54
C LYS A 94 5.54 -0.63 7.75
N VAL A 95 4.73 -0.19 6.78
CA VAL A 95 3.97 -1.10 5.89
C VAL A 95 4.94 -1.88 5.00
N LYS A 96 5.93 -1.20 4.41
CA LYS A 96 6.97 -1.82 3.59
C LYS A 96 7.73 -2.92 4.35
N ILE A 97 8.20 -2.62 5.56
CA ILE A 97 8.91 -3.59 6.40
C ILE A 97 8.03 -4.80 6.71
N ALA A 98 6.74 -4.62 7.02
CA ALA A 98 5.84 -5.72 7.31
C ALA A 98 5.71 -6.67 6.11
N ILE A 99 5.53 -6.12 4.91
CA ILE A 99 5.41 -6.90 3.67
C ILE A 99 6.73 -7.60 3.33
N GLU A 100 7.87 -6.89 3.38
CA GLU A 100 9.19 -7.46 3.09
C GLU A 100 9.55 -8.58 4.09
N THR A 101 9.13 -8.45 5.35
CA THR A 101 9.31 -9.51 6.36
C THR A 101 8.48 -10.74 6.02
N TYR A 102 7.23 -10.56 5.61
CA TYR A 102 6.38 -11.66 5.17
C TYR A 102 6.95 -12.35 3.93
N VAL A 103 7.33 -11.59 2.89
CA VAL A 103 8.01 -12.12 1.69
C VAL A 103 9.26 -12.91 2.07
N ALA A 104 10.09 -12.42 2.99
CA ALA A 104 11.26 -13.15 3.45
C ALA A 104 10.88 -14.48 4.11
N SER A 105 9.83 -14.52 4.92
CA SER A 105 9.36 -15.75 5.57
C SER A 105 8.81 -16.81 4.61
N LEU A 106 8.38 -16.42 3.40
CA LEU A 106 7.93 -17.35 2.36
C LEU A 106 9.09 -17.95 1.57
N LYS A 107 10.26 -17.29 1.55
CA LYS A 107 11.43 -17.75 0.79
C LYS A 107 12.34 -18.73 1.56
N TYR A 108 12.14 -18.87 2.87
CA TYR A 108 12.99 -19.66 3.79
C TYR A 108 12.17 -20.64 4.61
#